data_AF-A0A080WEW6-F1
#
_entry.id   AF-A0A080WEW6-F1
#
_cell.length_a   1.000
_cell.length_b   1.000
_cell.length_c   1.000
_cell.angle_alpha   90.00
_cell.angle_beta   90.00
_cell.angle_gamma   90.00
#
_symmetry.space_group_name_H-M   'P 1'
#
loop_
_entity.id
_entity.type
_entity.pdbx_description
1 polymer ?
#
loop_
_entity_poly.entity_id
_entity_poly.type
_entity_poly.pdbx_seq_one_letter_code
_entity_poly.pdbx_strand_id
1 'polypeptide(L)'
;MDIPGPPTDIAKPEAPSTEGLPDIVSLGPFVLPRPPPLSPEDVEHLGQETASRIFSMISILPQSSKAVVNNPSQSLGFGRLAASSSDRESWLTLLTRLATRSPAGLESEESVDDQKEPGKQNIANTIRNMLYRYVLEDFRARMNFAISWMNEEWYNDQIQLKNASSQIEGDPKNPYVPIHYGRWSLKLLEGMLPYLDAKDKVLIRFLSELPELDSPLIQKVKTLANDPERVSLCIQALHYLIIVRPPARQLCLDALVDLYQTSKLTSQHEPPTRRISS
;
A
#
# COMPACT_ATOMS: atom_id res chain seq x y z
N MET A 1 -14.37 -93.24 8.76
CA MET A 1 -13.03 -93.75 8.46
C MET A 1 -12.75 -93.48 6.99
N ASP A 2 -11.96 -92.52 6.54
CA ASP A 2 -11.34 -91.31 7.08
C ASP A 2 -10.74 -90.58 5.86
N ILE A 3 -10.61 -89.27 5.96
CA ILE A 3 -10.21 -88.32 4.89
C ILE A 3 -8.70 -88.44 4.59
N PRO A 4 -8.26 -88.24 3.34
CA PRO A 4 -7.22 -87.23 3.06
C PRO A 4 -7.62 -86.34 1.85
N GLY A 5 -7.47 -85.02 1.79
CA GLY A 5 -6.33 -84.16 2.17
C GLY A 5 -5.63 -83.66 0.88
N PRO A 6 -5.54 -82.34 0.57
CA PRO A 6 -5.25 -81.82 -0.78
C PRO A 6 -3.73 -81.72 -1.11
N PRO A 7 -3.35 -81.56 -2.39
CA PRO A 7 -1.96 -81.50 -2.82
C PRO A 7 -1.27 -80.17 -2.47
N THR A 8 0.02 -80.28 -2.21
CA THR A 8 0.95 -79.27 -1.71
C THR A 8 1.33 -78.23 -2.78
N ASP A 9 1.51 -76.99 -2.32
CA ASP A 9 1.85 -75.77 -3.07
C ASP A 9 3.03 -75.88 -4.05
N ILE A 10 2.84 -75.26 -5.22
CA ILE A 10 3.84 -75.07 -6.27
C ILE A 10 4.74 -73.89 -5.87
N ALA A 11 6.02 -74.18 -5.62
CA ALA A 11 7.05 -73.17 -5.36
C ALA A 11 7.30 -72.28 -6.59
N LYS A 12 7.33 -70.96 -6.34
CA LYS A 12 7.58 -69.87 -7.29
C LYS A 12 9.06 -69.86 -7.73
N PRO A 13 9.39 -69.69 -9.03
CA PRO A 13 10.77 -69.76 -9.51
C PRO A 13 11.57 -68.50 -9.18
N GLU A 14 12.80 -68.70 -8.70
CA GLU A 14 13.84 -67.69 -8.49
C GLU A 14 14.30 -67.06 -9.81
N ALA A 15 14.47 -65.73 -9.81
CA ALA A 15 15.04 -64.97 -10.92
C ALA A 15 16.57 -64.88 -10.78
N PRO A 16 17.33 -64.88 -11.90
CA PRO A 16 18.78 -64.95 -11.88
C PRO A 16 19.42 -63.60 -11.54
N SER A 17 20.56 -63.69 -10.85
CA SER A 17 21.47 -62.60 -10.48
C SER A 17 21.97 -61.86 -11.72
N THR A 18 21.85 -60.51 -11.73
CA THR A 18 22.48 -59.66 -12.75
C THR A 18 23.59 -58.84 -12.11
N GLU A 19 24.72 -58.81 -12.81
CA GLU A 19 26.04 -58.36 -12.40
C GLU A 19 26.12 -56.89 -11.99
N GLY A 20 27.09 -56.60 -11.11
CA GLY A 20 27.29 -55.31 -10.46
C GLY A 20 27.63 -54.17 -11.42
N LEU A 21 26.80 -53.14 -11.38
CA LEU A 21 27.19 -51.79 -11.78
C LEU A 21 28.26 -51.26 -10.80
N PRO A 22 29.28 -50.52 -11.26
CA PRO A 22 30.26 -49.93 -10.36
C PRO A 22 29.55 -48.99 -9.38
N ASP A 23 29.86 -49.17 -8.10
CA ASP A 23 29.32 -48.44 -6.95
C ASP A 23 29.51 -46.93 -7.16
N ILE A 24 28.48 -46.28 -7.72
CA ILE A 24 28.32 -44.83 -7.64
C ILE A 24 28.07 -44.60 -6.16
N VAL A 25 29.16 -44.33 -5.44
CA VAL A 25 29.23 -43.87 -4.06
C VAL A 25 27.85 -43.35 -3.67
N SER A 26 27.13 -44.13 -2.88
CA SER A 26 25.87 -43.71 -2.27
C SER A 26 26.16 -42.46 -1.46
N LEU A 27 26.07 -41.31 -2.13
CA LEU A 27 26.05 -40.01 -1.49
C LEU A 27 24.82 -40.06 -0.61
N GLY A 28 25.03 -40.33 0.69
CA GLY A 28 24.00 -40.16 1.71
C GLY A 28 23.37 -38.78 1.55
N PRO A 29 22.13 -38.57 2.02
CA PRO A 29 21.39 -37.33 1.78
C PRO A 29 22.27 -36.13 2.16
N PHE A 30 22.78 -35.43 1.15
CA PHE A 30 23.65 -34.28 1.33
C PHE A 30 22.77 -33.14 1.84
N VAL A 31 22.66 -33.03 3.15
CA VAL A 31 21.94 -31.95 3.81
C VAL A 31 22.93 -30.82 4.03
N LEU A 32 22.77 -29.75 3.26
CA LEU A 32 23.50 -28.52 3.50
C LEU A 32 23.28 -28.08 4.96
N PRO A 33 24.34 -27.69 5.69
CA PRO A 33 24.17 -27.13 7.03
C PRO A 33 23.24 -25.92 6.92
N ARG A 34 22.31 -25.81 7.87
CA ARG A 34 21.41 -24.65 7.92
C ARG A 34 22.29 -23.40 8.01
N PRO A 35 22.04 -22.39 7.16
CA PRO A 35 22.84 -21.18 7.19
C PRO A 35 22.77 -20.56 8.59
N PRO A 36 23.86 -19.92 9.06
CA PRO A 36 23.84 -19.22 10.33
C PRO A 36 22.68 -18.21 10.33
N PRO A 37 21.90 -18.13 11.42
CA PRO A 37 20.82 -17.17 11.50
C PRO A 37 21.42 -15.76 11.40
N LEU A 38 20.85 -14.94 10.52
CA LEU A 38 21.25 -13.54 10.36
C LEU A 38 20.95 -12.77 11.64
N SER A 39 21.84 -11.83 12.00
CA SER A 39 21.55 -10.85 13.05
C SER A 39 20.32 -10.02 12.64
N PRO A 40 19.44 -9.61 13.58
CA PRO A 40 18.32 -8.72 13.26
C PRO A 40 18.77 -7.44 12.51
N GLU A 41 19.94 -6.89 12.86
CA GLU A 41 20.51 -5.72 12.19
C GLU A 41 20.93 -6.02 10.73
N ASP A 42 21.50 -7.21 10.49
CA ASP A 42 21.89 -7.65 9.15
C ASP A 42 20.67 -7.89 8.26
N VAL A 43 19.57 -8.40 8.85
CA VAL A 43 18.29 -8.59 8.14
C VAL A 43 17.69 -7.25 7.72
N GLU A 44 17.71 -6.26 8.61
CA GLU A 44 17.23 -4.91 8.30
C GLU A 44 18.06 -4.26 7.18
N HIS A 45 19.38 -4.30 7.30
CA HIS A 45 20.29 -3.75 6.30
C HIS A 45 20.11 -4.43 4.94
N LEU A 46 20.09 -5.76 4.90
CA LEU A 46 19.90 -6.54 3.67
C LEU A 46 18.51 -6.28 3.05
N GLY A 47 17.48 -6.15 3.88
CA GLY A 47 16.13 -5.80 3.45
C GLY A 47 16.06 -4.42 2.80
N GLN A 48 16.69 -3.42 3.44
CA GLN A 48 16.78 -2.05 2.90
C GLN A 48 17.58 -2.00 1.60
N GLU A 49 18.73 -2.69 1.52
CA GLU A 49 19.50 -2.79 0.28
C GLU A 49 18.69 -3.44 -0.84
N THR A 50 17.97 -4.52 -0.53
CA THR A 50 17.15 -5.24 -1.52
C THR A 50 16.04 -4.34 -2.04
N ALA A 51 15.32 -3.64 -1.17
CA ALA A 51 14.30 -2.67 -1.56
C ALA A 51 14.88 -1.55 -2.43
N SER A 52 16.05 -1.01 -2.06
CA SER A 52 16.78 0.01 -2.83
C SER A 52 17.15 -0.49 -4.23
N ARG A 53 17.66 -1.72 -4.35
CA ARG A 53 17.99 -2.34 -5.65
C ARG A 53 16.75 -2.51 -6.51
N ILE A 54 15.63 -2.98 -5.96
CA ILE A 54 14.37 -3.14 -6.70
C ILE A 54 13.87 -1.77 -7.20
N PHE A 55 13.91 -0.73 -6.36
CA PHE A 55 13.54 0.62 -6.79
C PHE A 55 14.47 1.19 -7.87
N SER A 56 15.76 0.89 -7.81
CA SER A 56 16.71 1.24 -8.88
C SER A 56 16.34 0.54 -10.20
N MET A 57 15.89 -0.72 -10.16
CA MET A 57 15.38 -1.39 -11.35
C MET A 57 14.11 -0.72 -11.90
N ILE A 58 13.19 -0.28 -11.03
CA ILE A 58 11.97 0.44 -11.42
C ILE A 58 12.29 1.76 -12.11
N SER A 59 13.31 2.50 -11.65
CA SER A 59 13.68 3.79 -12.24
C SER A 59 14.31 3.64 -13.63
N ILE A 60 15.04 2.54 -13.88
CA ILE A 60 15.63 2.21 -15.18
C ILE A 60 14.56 1.76 -16.20
N LEU A 61 13.53 1.06 -15.73
CA LEU A 61 12.50 0.49 -16.59
C LEU A 61 11.58 1.59 -17.17
N PRO A 62 11.30 1.59 -18.49
CA PRO A 62 10.50 2.63 -19.11
C PRO A 62 9.09 2.67 -18.53
N GLN A 63 8.59 3.88 -18.27
CA GLN A 63 7.20 4.09 -17.90
C GLN A 63 6.34 3.65 -19.09
N SER A 64 5.45 2.67 -18.88
CA SER A 64 4.56 2.15 -19.93
C SER A 64 3.51 3.19 -20.29
N SER A 65 3.94 4.21 -21.01
CA SER A 65 3.07 5.28 -21.47
C SER A 65 2.21 4.76 -22.63
N LYS A 66 0.90 4.64 -22.38
CA LYS A 66 -0.18 4.70 -23.38
C LYS A 66 -0.29 3.56 -24.41
N ALA A 67 -0.02 2.30 -24.06
CA ALA A 67 -0.35 1.15 -24.92
C ALA A 67 -1.76 0.54 -24.68
N VAL A 68 -2.61 1.16 -23.86
CA VAL A 68 -3.96 0.64 -23.53
C VAL A 68 -5.08 1.27 -24.37
N VAL A 69 -4.80 2.31 -25.16
CA VAL A 69 -5.83 3.04 -25.93
C VAL A 69 -6.44 2.19 -27.07
N ASN A 70 -5.80 1.10 -27.49
CA ASN A 70 -6.23 0.36 -28.69
C ASN A 70 -7.04 -0.92 -28.44
N ASN A 71 -7.35 -1.31 -27.19
CA ASN A 71 -8.25 -2.45 -26.95
C ASN A 71 -8.97 -2.37 -25.59
N PRO A 72 -10.22 -1.86 -25.55
CA PRO A 72 -10.97 -1.71 -24.30
C PRO A 72 -11.54 -3.03 -23.74
N SER A 73 -11.33 -4.17 -24.41
CA SER A 73 -11.85 -5.48 -23.98
C SER A 73 -10.85 -6.34 -23.21
N GLN A 74 -9.63 -5.83 -22.94
CA GLN A 74 -8.54 -6.62 -22.34
C GLN A 74 -7.97 -6.03 -21.04
N SER A 75 -8.47 -4.93 -20.48
CA SER A 75 -7.78 -4.23 -19.37
C SER A 75 -8.56 -4.10 -18.05
N LEU A 76 -9.45 -5.02 -17.73
CA LEU A 76 -10.10 -5.07 -16.41
C LEU A 76 -10.02 -6.49 -15.86
N GLY A 77 -8.86 -6.85 -15.32
CA GLY A 77 -8.71 -8.14 -14.67
C GLY A 77 -7.30 -8.36 -14.16
N PHE A 78 -7.22 -8.70 -12.87
CA PHE A 78 -6.06 -9.20 -12.13
C PHE A 78 -5.37 -10.43 -12.80
N GLY A 79 -5.96 -10.97 -13.88
CA GLY A 79 -5.52 -12.15 -14.61
C GLY A 79 -4.64 -11.90 -15.84
N ARG A 80 -4.27 -10.65 -16.17
CA ARG A 80 -3.28 -10.40 -17.23
C ARG A 80 -1.86 -10.45 -16.67
N LEU A 81 -1.32 -11.67 -16.63
CA LEU A 81 0.10 -11.99 -16.84
C LEU A 81 1.08 -11.61 -15.71
N ALA A 82 0.95 -12.30 -14.58
CA ALA A 82 1.98 -12.38 -13.54
C ALA A 82 3.28 -13.13 -13.97
N ALA A 83 3.63 -13.23 -15.26
CA ALA A 83 4.75 -14.09 -15.68
C ALA A 83 5.51 -13.77 -16.99
N SER A 84 5.19 -12.75 -17.79
CA SER A 84 5.92 -12.54 -19.07
C SER A 84 6.38 -11.13 -19.42
N SER A 85 5.95 -10.09 -18.69
CA SER A 85 6.61 -8.80 -18.71
C SER A 85 6.88 -8.38 -17.27
N SER A 86 8.16 -8.37 -16.89
CA SER A 86 8.61 -7.82 -15.61
C SER A 86 8.47 -6.29 -15.68
N ASP A 87 7.23 -5.82 -15.68
CA ASP A 87 6.87 -4.43 -15.89
C ASP A 87 7.00 -3.61 -14.60
N ARG A 88 7.19 -2.31 -14.78
CA ARG A 88 7.42 -1.33 -13.71
C ARG A 88 6.29 -1.36 -12.67
N GLU A 89 5.05 -1.47 -13.15
CA GLU A 89 3.85 -1.52 -12.33
C GLU A 89 3.76 -2.80 -11.49
N SER A 90 4.32 -3.93 -11.97
CA SER A 90 4.37 -5.19 -11.24
C SER A 90 5.34 -5.11 -10.06
N TRP A 91 6.52 -4.52 -10.26
CA TRP A 91 7.48 -4.28 -9.18
C TRP A 91 6.96 -3.29 -8.14
N LEU A 92 6.30 -2.21 -8.58
CA LEU A 92 5.64 -1.28 -7.69
C LEU A 92 4.54 -1.95 -6.86
N THR A 93 3.72 -2.78 -7.49
CA THR A 93 2.68 -3.56 -6.79
C THR A 93 3.28 -4.51 -5.77
N LEU A 94 4.40 -5.18 -6.10
CA LEU A 94 5.09 -6.08 -5.19
C LEU A 94 5.65 -5.33 -3.99
N LEU A 95 6.27 -4.17 -4.19
CA LEU A 95 6.76 -3.32 -3.11
C LEU A 95 5.64 -2.79 -2.23
N THR A 96 4.52 -2.36 -2.83
CA THR A 96 3.34 -1.96 -2.09
C THR A 96 2.81 -3.08 -1.22
N ARG A 97 2.69 -4.31 -1.75
CA ARG A 97 2.25 -5.48 -0.97
C ARG A 97 3.26 -5.91 0.08
N LEU A 98 4.55 -5.76 -0.18
CA LEU A 98 5.60 -6.04 0.81
C LEU A 98 5.55 -5.04 1.97
N ALA A 99 5.25 -3.78 1.66
CA ALA A 99 5.06 -2.72 2.66
C ALA A 99 3.78 -2.91 3.48
N THR A 100 2.66 -3.27 2.85
CA THR A 100 1.36 -3.39 3.54
C THR A 100 1.14 -4.74 4.19
N ARG A 101 1.47 -5.84 3.51
CA ARG A 101 1.17 -7.22 3.92
C ARG A 101 2.41 -7.95 4.40
N SER A 102 3.23 -7.33 5.24
CA SER A 102 4.41 -8.03 5.75
C SER A 102 3.99 -9.26 6.57
N PRO A 103 4.20 -10.49 6.08
CA PRO A 103 3.84 -11.69 6.83
C PRO A 103 4.88 -12.01 7.92
N ALA A 104 5.92 -11.18 8.05
CA ALA A 104 7.12 -11.46 8.84
C ALA A 104 7.24 -10.59 10.11
N GLY A 105 6.16 -9.92 10.53
CA GLY A 105 6.23 -9.04 11.71
C GLY A 105 7.21 -7.87 11.52
N LEU A 106 7.40 -7.41 10.27
CA LEU A 106 8.25 -6.24 10.02
C LEU A 106 7.68 -5.00 10.71
N GLU A 107 6.36 -4.94 10.87
CA GLU A 107 5.66 -3.99 11.74
C GLU A 107 5.93 -4.36 13.20
N SER A 108 7.08 -3.88 13.70
CA SER A 108 7.37 -3.87 15.13
C SER A 108 6.19 -3.21 15.84
N GLU A 109 5.63 -3.89 16.84
CA GLU A 109 4.64 -3.33 17.75
C GLU A 109 5.18 -1.98 18.24
N GLU A 110 4.56 -0.87 17.83
CA GLU A 110 4.81 0.43 18.45
C GLU A 110 4.28 0.31 19.88
N SER A 111 5.14 -0.18 20.79
CA SER A 111 4.87 -0.20 22.21
C SER A 111 4.54 1.23 22.64
N VAL A 112 3.39 1.40 23.31
CA VAL A 112 2.84 2.67 23.83
C VAL A 112 3.68 3.21 25.01
N ASP A 113 5.00 3.01 24.98
CA ASP A 113 5.90 3.72 25.89
C ASP A 113 6.49 4.91 25.13
N ASP A 114 6.17 6.09 25.65
CA ASP A 114 6.52 7.42 25.18
C ASP A 114 8.03 7.70 25.32
N GLN A 115 8.87 6.80 24.79
CA GLN A 115 10.29 7.03 24.56
C GLN A 115 10.59 6.81 23.08
N LYS A 116 10.60 7.93 22.35
CA LYS A 116 11.23 8.04 21.04
C LYS A 116 12.65 7.48 21.11
N GLU A 117 12.82 6.24 20.70
CA GLU A 117 14.02 5.77 20.01
C GLU A 117 13.85 6.16 18.53
N PRO A 118 14.49 7.23 18.03
CA PRO A 118 14.30 7.74 16.66
C PRO A 118 14.97 6.88 15.58
N GLY A 119 15.12 5.56 15.79
CA GLY A 119 16.06 4.72 15.06
C GLY A 119 15.50 3.45 14.40
N LYS A 120 14.40 2.86 14.89
CA LYS A 120 13.86 1.61 14.30
C LYS A 120 12.98 1.92 13.09
N GLN A 121 13.62 2.34 11.99
CA GLN A 121 12.94 2.43 10.70
C GLN A 121 12.67 1.01 10.20
N ASN A 122 11.51 0.49 10.59
CA ASN A 122 10.92 -0.69 10.00
C ASN A 122 11.02 -0.62 8.47
N ILE A 123 11.55 -1.69 7.86
CA ILE A 123 11.72 -1.85 6.41
C ILE A 123 10.45 -1.45 5.64
N ALA A 124 9.27 -1.76 6.17
CA ALA A 124 7.99 -1.37 5.60
C ALA A 124 7.84 0.16 5.50
N ASN A 125 8.18 0.91 6.55
CA ASN A 125 8.16 2.38 6.53
C ASN A 125 9.20 2.95 5.57
N THR A 126 10.36 2.30 5.41
CA THR A 126 11.36 2.68 4.40
C THR A 126 10.81 2.51 2.99
N ILE A 127 10.20 1.36 2.69
CA ILE A 127 9.55 1.10 1.39
C ILE A 127 8.43 2.12 1.14
N ARG A 128 7.57 2.39 2.13
CA ARG A 128 6.50 3.41 2.01
C ARG A 128 7.06 4.82 1.75
N ASN A 129 8.19 5.19 2.37
CA ASN A 129 8.87 6.47 2.08
C ASN A 129 9.41 6.52 0.64
N MET A 130 9.93 5.40 0.13
CA MET A 130 10.38 5.32 -1.26
C MET A 130 9.21 5.41 -2.24
N LEU A 131 8.08 4.74 -1.95
CA LEU A 131 6.83 4.84 -2.72
C LEU A 131 6.29 6.28 -2.71
N TYR A 132 6.31 6.95 -1.56
CA TYR A 132 5.91 8.35 -1.44
C TYR A 132 6.75 9.28 -2.33
N ARG A 133 8.08 9.15 -2.28
CA ARG A 133 8.98 9.94 -3.15
C ARG A 133 8.72 9.66 -4.63
N TYR A 134 8.53 8.38 -4.98
CA TYR A 134 8.17 7.96 -6.31
C TYR A 134 6.86 8.62 -6.79
N VAL A 135 5.81 8.66 -5.97
CA VAL A 135 4.58 9.33 -6.38
C VAL A 135 4.80 10.84 -6.57
N LEU A 136 5.54 11.50 -5.68
CA LEU A 136 5.74 12.95 -5.74
C LEU A 136 6.58 13.46 -6.92
N GLU A 137 7.55 12.66 -7.40
CA GLU A 137 8.36 13.03 -8.58
C GLU A 137 7.49 13.34 -9.82
N ASP A 138 6.40 12.60 -10.02
CA ASP A 138 5.44 12.84 -11.09
C ASP A 138 4.03 12.41 -10.66
N PHE A 139 3.44 13.19 -9.75
CA PHE A 139 2.15 12.83 -9.16
C PHE A 139 0.99 12.86 -10.18
N ARG A 140 1.13 13.61 -11.28
CA ARG A 140 0.10 13.70 -12.33
C ARG A 140 0.06 12.42 -13.15
N ALA A 141 1.20 11.91 -13.60
CA ALA A 141 1.24 10.65 -14.34
C ALA A 141 1.06 9.42 -13.43
N ARG A 142 1.50 9.51 -12.17
CA ARG A 142 1.49 8.41 -11.19
C ARG A 142 0.25 8.42 -10.29
N MET A 143 -0.77 9.22 -10.61
CA MET A 143 -2.01 9.36 -9.82
C MET A 143 -2.76 8.03 -9.67
N ASN A 144 -2.90 7.25 -10.75
CA ASN A 144 -3.57 5.95 -10.69
C ASN A 144 -2.86 4.99 -9.72
N PHE A 145 -1.52 4.99 -9.76
CA PHE A 145 -0.72 4.20 -8.84
C PHE A 145 -0.90 4.67 -7.38
N ALA A 146 -0.87 5.98 -7.15
CA ALA A 146 -1.09 6.56 -5.82
C ALA A 146 -2.45 6.14 -5.22
N ILE A 147 -3.51 6.19 -6.02
CA ILE A 147 -4.85 5.76 -5.63
C ILE A 147 -4.88 4.25 -5.35
N SER A 148 -4.26 3.43 -6.21
CA SER A 148 -4.17 1.99 -5.98
C SER A 148 -3.40 1.65 -4.70
N TRP A 149 -2.32 2.38 -4.41
CA TRP A 149 -1.55 2.22 -3.18
C TRP A 149 -2.38 2.60 -1.95
N MET A 150 -3.05 3.74 -1.97
CA MET A 150 -3.94 4.16 -0.87
C MET A 150 -5.09 3.18 -0.63
N ASN A 151 -5.67 2.60 -1.68
CA ASN A 151 -6.67 1.55 -1.55
C ASN A 151 -6.10 0.27 -0.92
N GLU A 152 -4.86 -0.10 -1.26
CA GLU A 152 -4.20 -1.27 -0.68
C GLU A 152 -3.85 -1.06 0.80
N GLU A 153 -3.37 0.13 1.20
CA GLU A 153 -3.13 0.47 2.61
C GLU A 153 -4.44 0.44 3.41
N TRP A 154 -5.51 1.05 2.89
CA TRP A 154 -6.82 1.01 3.55
C TRP A 154 -7.37 -0.40 3.67
N TYR A 155 -7.28 -1.20 2.60
CA TYR A 155 -7.73 -2.59 2.61
C TYR A 155 -6.97 -3.41 3.65
N ASN A 156 -5.67 -3.16 3.78
CA ASN A 156 -4.85 -3.79 4.80
C ASN A 156 -5.30 -3.39 6.22
N ASP A 157 -5.47 -2.10 6.50
CA ASP A 157 -5.96 -1.60 7.79
C ASP A 157 -7.31 -2.23 8.17
N GLN A 158 -8.24 -2.38 7.21
CA GLN A 158 -9.54 -3.02 7.44
C GLN A 158 -9.43 -4.52 7.75
N ILE A 159 -8.53 -5.24 7.07
CA ILE A 159 -8.28 -6.66 7.37
C ILE A 159 -7.68 -6.80 8.78
N GLN A 160 -6.71 -5.96 9.12
CA GLN A 160 -6.08 -5.98 10.43
C GLN A 160 -7.11 -5.71 11.53
N LEU A 161 -7.97 -4.72 11.34
CA LEU A 161 -9.05 -4.40 12.29
C LEU A 161 -10.06 -5.55 12.43
N LYS A 162 -10.44 -6.19 11.32
CA LYS A 162 -11.33 -7.37 11.36
C LYS A 162 -10.70 -8.55 12.10
N ASN A 163 -9.42 -8.82 11.84
CA ASN A 163 -8.68 -9.90 12.49
C ASN A 163 -8.51 -9.62 13.98
N ALA A 164 -8.18 -8.39 14.37
CA ALA A 164 -8.12 -7.96 15.75
C ALA A 164 -9.48 -8.12 16.44
N SER A 165 -10.58 -7.69 15.81
CA SER A 165 -11.94 -7.82 16.37
C SER A 165 -12.36 -9.27 16.64
N SER A 166 -11.83 -10.23 15.86
CA SER A 166 -12.08 -11.66 16.06
C SER A 166 -11.22 -12.27 17.18
N GLN A 167 -10.16 -11.59 17.60
CA GLN A 167 -9.27 -12.00 18.70
C GLN A 167 -9.65 -11.36 20.06
N ILE A 168 -10.55 -10.37 20.06
CA ILE A 168 -11.03 -9.67 21.27
C ILE A 168 -11.78 -10.58 22.25
N GLU A 169 -12.25 -11.77 21.83
CA GLU A 169 -12.85 -12.74 22.77
C GLU A 169 -11.82 -13.39 23.73
N GLY A 170 -10.50 -13.18 23.55
CA GLY A 170 -9.45 -13.88 24.30
C GLY A 170 -8.61 -13.06 25.28
N ASP A 171 -8.40 -11.74 25.09
CA ASP A 171 -7.47 -10.96 25.93
C ASP A 171 -7.87 -9.46 26.02
N PRO A 172 -8.09 -8.88 27.23
CA PRO A 172 -8.54 -7.49 27.40
C PRO A 172 -7.47 -6.41 27.18
N LYS A 173 -6.23 -6.78 26.85
CA LYS A 173 -5.15 -5.82 26.57
C LYS A 173 -5.23 -5.34 25.12
N ASN A 174 -6.10 -4.35 24.93
CA ASN A 174 -6.12 -3.35 23.86
C ASN A 174 -5.25 -3.71 22.62
N PRO A 175 -5.78 -4.40 21.61
CA PRO A 175 -5.06 -4.60 20.36
C PRO A 175 -4.95 -3.25 19.65
N TYR A 176 -3.85 -2.53 19.89
CA TYR A 176 -3.50 -1.33 19.13
C TYR A 176 -3.23 -1.79 17.69
N VAL A 177 -4.21 -1.61 16.81
CA VAL A 177 -4.03 -1.81 15.37
C VAL A 177 -3.44 -0.52 14.81
N PRO A 178 -2.19 -0.54 14.30
CA PRO A 178 -1.60 0.64 13.71
C PRO A 178 -2.41 1.05 12.47
N ILE A 179 -2.94 2.28 12.47
CA ILE A 179 -3.68 2.82 11.31
C ILE A 179 -2.67 3.52 10.40
N HIS A 180 -2.34 2.92 9.27
CA HIS A 180 -1.34 3.45 8.35
C HIS A 180 -1.94 4.36 7.28
N TYR A 181 -3.16 4.06 6.82
CA TYR A 181 -3.85 4.79 5.76
C TYR A 181 -3.96 6.28 6.07
N GLY A 182 -4.43 6.65 7.26
CA GLY A 182 -4.63 8.06 7.65
C GLY A 182 -3.34 8.87 7.59
N ARG A 183 -2.22 8.30 8.08
CA ARG A 183 -0.91 8.96 8.10
C ARG A 183 -0.37 9.18 6.69
N TRP A 184 -0.42 8.16 5.83
CA TRP A 184 0.17 8.23 4.49
C TRP A 184 -0.69 9.00 3.50
N SER A 185 -2.01 8.89 3.58
CA SER A 185 -2.93 9.70 2.78
C SER A 185 -2.77 11.19 3.07
N LEU A 186 -2.65 11.56 4.36
CA LEU A 186 -2.42 12.95 4.78
C LEU A 186 -1.07 13.47 4.28
N LYS A 187 0.00 12.68 4.49
CA LYS A 187 1.34 13.04 4.03
C LYS A 187 1.40 13.18 2.51
N LEU A 188 0.72 12.31 1.77
CA LEU A 188 0.64 12.38 0.32
C LEU A 188 -0.10 13.63 -0.15
N LEU A 189 -1.22 13.96 0.50
CA LEU A 189 -1.95 15.20 0.25
C LEU A 189 -1.06 16.43 0.52
N GLU A 190 -0.40 16.50 1.67
CA GLU A 190 0.52 17.60 2.01
C GLU A 190 1.66 17.73 1.01
N GLY A 191 2.18 16.61 0.51
CA GLY A 191 3.23 16.60 -0.51
C GLY A 191 2.77 17.13 -1.88
N MET A 192 1.51 16.91 -2.27
CA MET A 192 0.98 17.36 -3.57
C MET A 192 0.47 18.81 -3.56
N LEU A 193 -0.02 19.31 -2.41
CA LEU A 193 -0.62 20.65 -2.31
C LEU A 193 0.26 21.79 -2.85
N PRO A 194 1.59 21.84 -2.58
CA PRO A 194 2.45 22.91 -3.09
C PRO A 194 2.52 22.96 -4.63
N TYR A 195 2.42 21.81 -5.29
CA TYR A 195 2.58 21.66 -6.74
C TYR A 195 1.26 21.76 -7.53
N LEU A 196 0.16 22.01 -6.82
CA LEU A 196 -1.18 22.10 -7.39
C LEU A 196 -1.45 23.51 -7.91
N ASP A 197 -1.93 23.58 -9.15
CA ASP A 197 -2.43 24.79 -9.80
C ASP A 197 -3.94 24.92 -9.56
N ALA A 198 -4.46 26.14 -9.51
CA ALA A 198 -5.87 26.47 -9.27
C ALA A 198 -6.83 25.83 -10.30
N LYS A 199 -6.32 25.49 -11.49
CA LYS A 199 -7.09 24.90 -12.59
C LYS A 199 -7.07 23.37 -12.60
N ASP A 200 -6.24 22.75 -11.76
CA ASP A 200 -5.92 21.34 -11.88
C ASP A 200 -6.98 20.45 -11.19
N LYS A 201 -7.68 19.62 -11.97
CA LYS A 201 -8.72 18.70 -11.45
C LYS A 201 -8.13 17.48 -10.72
N VAL A 202 -6.81 17.40 -10.62
CA VAL A 202 -6.08 16.28 -10.03
C VAL A 202 -6.44 16.10 -8.55
N LEU A 203 -6.60 17.20 -7.80
CA LEU A 203 -7.03 17.14 -6.40
C LEU A 203 -8.43 16.54 -6.24
N ILE A 204 -9.38 16.99 -7.08
CA ILE A 204 -10.76 16.49 -7.07
C ILE A 204 -10.75 14.99 -7.37
N ARG A 205 -10.01 14.59 -8.40
CA ARG A 205 -9.86 13.19 -8.80
C ARG A 205 -9.29 12.35 -7.65
N PHE A 206 -8.17 12.78 -7.08
CA PHE A 206 -7.51 12.10 -5.97
C PHE A 206 -8.47 11.90 -4.79
N LEU A 207 -9.07 12.97 -4.26
CA LEU A 207 -10.00 12.90 -3.14
C LEU A 207 -11.24 12.05 -3.45
N SER A 208 -11.70 12.07 -4.70
CA SER A 208 -12.89 11.30 -5.10
C SER A 208 -12.65 9.81 -5.27
N GLU A 209 -11.41 9.37 -5.48
CA GLU A 209 -11.05 7.97 -5.71
C GLU A 209 -10.44 7.32 -4.45
N LEU A 210 -10.15 8.08 -3.39
CA LEU A 210 -9.70 7.55 -2.09
C LEU A 210 -10.78 6.69 -1.43
N PRO A 211 -10.47 5.55 -0.78
CA PRO A 211 -11.49 4.70 -0.18
C PRO A 211 -12.28 5.42 0.93
N GLU A 212 -11.57 6.09 1.84
CA GLU A 212 -12.15 6.78 2.99
C GLU A 212 -11.58 8.19 3.15
N LEU A 213 -12.42 9.16 3.51
CA LEU A 213 -12.00 10.54 3.72
C LEU A 213 -12.11 10.88 5.20
N ASP A 214 -10.95 11.02 5.83
CA ASP A 214 -10.84 11.35 7.24
C ASP A 214 -10.93 12.88 7.48
N SER A 215 -11.36 13.27 8.68
CA SER A 215 -11.45 14.67 9.11
C SER A 215 -10.15 15.47 8.87
N PRO A 216 -8.94 15.00 9.26
CA PRO A 216 -7.68 15.69 8.98
C PRO A 216 -7.44 15.98 7.49
N LEU A 217 -7.83 15.08 6.57
CA LEU A 217 -7.68 15.32 5.13
C LEU A 217 -8.54 16.51 4.70
N ILE A 218 -9.80 16.55 5.13
CA ILE A 218 -10.74 17.64 4.81
C ILE A 218 -10.25 18.96 5.41
N GLN A 219 -9.74 18.95 6.64
CA GLN A 219 -9.15 20.14 7.25
C GLN A 219 -7.92 20.63 6.47
N LYS A 220 -7.08 19.75 5.94
CA LYS A 220 -5.98 20.17 5.05
C LYS A 220 -6.49 20.77 3.75
N VAL A 221 -7.52 20.20 3.13
CA VAL A 221 -8.15 20.82 1.94
C VAL A 221 -8.72 22.19 2.27
N LYS A 222 -9.32 22.36 3.46
CA LYS A 222 -9.81 23.66 3.95
C LYS A 222 -8.69 24.70 4.06
N THR A 223 -7.48 24.31 4.51
CA THR A 223 -6.34 25.25 4.57
C THR A 223 -5.95 25.82 3.20
N LEU A 224 -6.26 25.11 2.10
CA LEU A 224 -6.02 25.59 0.74
C LEU A 224 -6.88 26.80 0.37
N ALA A 225 -8.02 26.99 1.04
CA ALA A 225 -8.87 28.16 0.84
C ALA A 225 -8.33 29.44 1.51
N ASN A 226 -7.21 29.37 2.24
CA ASN A 226 -6.53 30.59 2.69
C ASN A 226 -5.85 31.32 1.53
N ASP A 227 -5.47 30.60 0.46
CA ASP A 227 -4.87 31.19 -0.73
C ASP A 227 -5.98 31.62 -1.72
N PRO A 228 -6.11 32.92 -2.04
CA PRO A 228 -7.21 33.42 -2.89
C PRO A 228 -7.24 32.79 -4.28
N GLU A 229 -6.07 32.41 -4.81
CA GLU A 229 -5.97 31.73 -6.11
C GLU A 229 -6.53 30.30 -6.07
N ARG A 230 -6.47 29.62 -4.92
CA ARG A 230 -6.81 28.19 -4.77
C ARG A 230 -8.17 27.97 -4.08
N VAL A 231 -8.82 29.01 -3.59
CA VAL A 231 -10.19 28.98 -3.04
C VAL A 231 -11.17 28.33 -4.01
N SER A 232 -11.14 28.72 -5.29
CA SER A 232 -12.07 28.18 -6.30
C SER A 232 -11.92 26.67 -6.44
N LEU A 233 -10.69 26.16 -6.44
CA LEU A 233 -10.39 24.74 -6.52
C LEU A 233 -10.86 23.99 -5.26
N CYS A 234 -10.63 24.56 -4.07
CA CYS A 234 -11.08 23.98 -2.81
C CYS A 234 -12.61 23.85 -2.76
N ILE A 235 -13.34 24.92 -3.10
CA ILE A 235 -14.81 24.92 -3.15
C ILE A 235 -15.30 23.88 -4.17
N GLN A 236 -14.69 23.82 -5.36
CA GLN A 236 -15.08 22.86 -6.38
C GLN A 236 -14.81 21.41 -5.94
N ALA A 237 -13.70 21.16 -5.24
CA ALA A 237 -13.38 19.85 -4.68
C ALA A 237 -14.40 19.44 -3.60
N LEU A 238 -14.67 20.30 -2.62
CA LEU A 238 -15.64 20.04 -1.56
C LEU A 238 -17.05 19.81 -2.11
N HIS A 239 -17.47 20.65 -3.06
CA HIS A 239 -18.77 20.51 -3.72
C HIS A 239 -18.89 19.18 -4.47
N TYR A 240 -17.84 18.75 -5.18
CA TYR A 240 -17.83 17.46 -5.86
C TYR A 240 -17.93 16.29 -4.86
N LEU A 241 -17.19 16.37 -3.74
CA LEU A 241 -17.24 15.34 -2.69
C LEU A 241 -18.63 15.22 -2.06
N ILE A 242 -19.33 16.32 -1.82
CA ILE A 242 -20.71 16.34 -1.30
C ILE A 242 -21.68 15.57 -2.22
N ILE A 243 -21.50 15.70 -3.53
CA ILE A 243 -22.32 15.06 -4.56
C ILE A 243 -21.99 13.58 -4.66
N VAL A 244 -20.71 13.24 -4.79
CA VAL A 244 -20.26 11.88 -5.15
C VAL A 244 -20.13 10.95 -3.96
N ARG A 245 -19.93 11.48 -2.74
CA ARG A 245 -19.67 10.68 -1.53
C ARG A 245 -20.66 10.99 -0.41
N PRO A 246 -21.74 10.20 -0.29
CA PRO A 246 -22.67 10.29 0.82
C PRO A 246 -22.03 10.24 2.23
N PRO A 247 -21.03 9.38 2.55
CA PRO A 247 -20.51 9.29 3.92
C PRO A 247 -19.68 10.51 4.35
N ALA A 248 -18.92 11.10 3.43
CA ALA A 248 -18.10 12.29 3.71
C ALA A 248 -18.90 13.61 3.59
N ARG A 249 -20.18 13.53 3.26
CA ARG A 249 -21.02 14.71 2.94
C ARG A 249 -21.08 15.69 4.10
N GLN A 250 -21.37 15.21 5.31
CA GLN A 250 -21.52 16.09 6.48
C GLN A 250 -20.20 16.81 6.79
N LEU A 251 -19.10 16.07 6.83
CA LEU A 251 -17.77 16.63 7.06
C LEU A 251 -17.39 17.70 6.01
N CYS A 252 -17.73 17.47 4.74
CA CYS A 252 -17.47 18.44 3.68
C CYS A 252 -18.38 19.67 3.76
N LEU A 253 -19.66 19.50 4.16
CA LEU A 253 -20.60 20.59 4.38
C LEU A 253 -20.16 21.46 5.54
N ASP A 254 -19.79 20.86 6.66
CA ASP A 254 -19.28 21.57 7.84
C ASP A 254 -18.04 22.41 7.47
N ALA A 255 -17.10 21.80 6.73
CA ALA A 255 -15.92 22.53 6.25
C ALA A 255 -16.27 23.70 5.31
N LEU A 256 -17.27 23.54 4.43
CA LEU A 256 -17.72 24.61 3.52
C LEU A 256 -18.42 25.74 4.28
N VAL A 257 -19.26 25.41 5.26
CA VAL A 257 -19.93 26.40 6.13
C VAL A 257 -18.90 27.19 6.92
N ASP A 258 -17.90 26.52 7.50
CA ASP A 258 -16.81 27.18 8.20
C ASP A 258 -16.04 28.16 7.29
N LEU A 259 -15.76 27.76 6.05
CA LEU A 259 -15.10 28.63 5.07
C LEU A 259 -15.94 29.86 4.74
N TYR A 260 -17.25 29.67 4.55
CA TYR A 260 -18.17 30.78 4.31
C TYR A 260 -18.18 31.76 5.49
N GLN A 261 -18.27 31.25 6.72
CA GLN A 261 -18.22 32.08 7.93
C GLN A 261 -16.89 32.84 8.06
N THR A 262 -15.77 32.17 7.80
CA THR A 262 -14.44 32.77 7.83
C THR A 262 -14.31 33.89 6.79
N SER A 263 -14.76 33.66 5.55
CA SER A 263 -14.73 34.67 4.49
C SER A 263 -15.59 35.91 4.82
N LYS A 264 -16.77 35.70 5.43
CA LYS A 264 -17.66 36.78 5.84
C LYS A 264 -17.02 37.64 6.93
N LEU A 265 -16.31 37.03 7.88
CA LEU A 265 -15.58 37.75 8.93
C LEU A 265 -14.43 38.58 8.35
N THR A 266 -13.68 38.04 7.38
CA THR A 266 -12.62 38.78 6.68
C THR A 266 -13.17 39.99 5.93
N SER A 267 -14.31 39.86 5.24
CA SER A 267 -14.94 40.99 4.53
C SER A 267 -15.52 42.07 5.45
N GLN A 268 -15.83 41.77 6.71
CA GLN A 268 -16.27 42.80 7.68
C GLN A 268 -15.11 43.59 8.29
N HIS A 269 -13.87 43.13 8.14
CA HIS A 269 -12.68 43.76 8.72
C HIS A 269 -11.85 44.58 7.72
N GLU A 270 -12.23 44.60 6.44
CA GLU A 270 -11.60 45.43 5.41
C GLU A 270 -12.09 46.90 5.57
N PRO A 271 -11.21 47.85 5.91
CA PRO A 271 -11.61 49.25 6.06
C PRO A 271 -12.07 49.80 4.70
N PRO A 272 -13.08 50.70 4.66
CA PRO A 272 -13.57 51.25 3.41
C PRO A 272 -12.44 52.00 2.72
N THR A 273 -11.93 51.42 1.64
CA THR A 273 -10.97 52.04 0.73
C THR A 273 -11.58 53.36 0.29
N ARG A 274 -10.98 54.48 0.72
CA ARG A 274 -11.38 55.83 0.32
C ARG A 274 -11.50 55.85 -1.20
N ARG A 275 -12.72 56.03 -1.70
CA ARG A 275 -12.92 56.56 -3.06
C ARG A 275 -12.24 57.92 -3.08
N ILE A 276 -11.02 57.98 -3.60
CA ILE A 276 -10.39 59.23 -3.95
C ILE A 276 -11.08 59.66 -5.24
N SER A 277 -11.99 60.61 -5.09
CA SER A 277 -12.53 61.39 -6.19
C SER A 277 -11.39 62.13 -6.88
N SER A 278 -11.24 61.92 -8.18
CA SER A 278 -10.53 62.81 -9.11
C SER A 278 -11.27 62.76 -10.44
#